data_AF-A0A2J6HNC2-F1
#
_entry.id   AF-A0A2J6HNC2-F1
#
_cell.length_a   1.000
_cell.length_b   1.000
_cell.length_c   1.000
_cell.angle_alpha   90.00
_cell.angle_beta   90.00
_cell.angle_gamma   90.00
#
_symmetry.space_group_name_H-M   'P 1'
#
loop_
_entity.id
_entity.type
_entity.pdbx_description
1 polymer ?
#
loop_
_entity_poly.entity_id
_entity_poly.type
_entity_poly.pdbx_seq_one_letter_code
_entity_poly.pdbx_strand_id
1 'polypeptide(L)'
;MDYAANGNITNKQVEATRTATLGNLDYDNSYTYGGSQPHAVTQAGDMNYGWDDNGNMVLRYDDDQIRYMCWDEENRLVAVRDSADNEEIPSQLSVYLYNAGGERVWKMTGQEVTMQLSGRTTYQLVNFEKTLYISPLMVMGEEDYTKHYFIEGERVTSKIGSGFGMASYIPEDSVLDFITTDNIEDISDALDGMVEDHIDCTNYDEQWDIGRSLAPAADTGTVAETDLYFYHPDHLGSSAFITNASGNVCEHLQYLP
;
A
#
# COMPACT_ATOMS: atom_id res chain seq x y z
N MET A 1 -27.99 -11.26 -7.22
CA MET A 1 -27.55 -9.85 -7.25
C MET A 1 -28.57 -9.10 -8.05
N ASP A 2 -29.08 -8.01 -7.48
CA ASP A 2 -30.21 -7.26 -7.99
C ASP A 2 -29.79 -5.81 -8.28
N TYR A 3 -30.47 -5.18 -9.23
CA TYR A 3 -30.14 -3.85 -9.70
C TYR A 3 -31.38 -2.98 -9.88
N ALA A 4 -31.21 -1.68 -9.61
CA ALA A 4 -32.16 -0.65 -9.99
C ALA A 4 -32.05 -0.31 -11.49
N ALA A 5 -33.06 0.39 -12.02
CA ALA A 5 -33.11 0.78 -13.44
C ALA A 5 -31.95 1.70 -13.88
N ASN A 6 -31.31 2.40 -12.94
CA ASN A 6 -30.14 3.25 -13.18
C ASN A 6 -28.81 2.49 -13.09
N GLY A 7 -28.82 1.16 -12.91
CA GLY A 7 -27.62 0.32 -12.84
C GLY A 7 -27.00 0.20 -11.46
N ASN A 8 -27.56 0.85 -10.43
CA ASN A 8 -27.11 0.68 -9.05
C ASN A 8 -27.43 -0.73 -8.55
N ILE A 9 -26.50 -1.36 -7.84
CA ILE A 9 -26.74 -2.63 -7.15
C ILE A 9 -27.70 -2.33 -6.00
N THR A 10 -28.80 -3.07 -5.87
CA THR A 10 -29.73 -2.89 -4.73
C THR A 10 -29.55 -3.98 -3.68
N ASN A 11 -29.10 -5.16 -4.10
CA ASN A 11 -28.89 -6.29 -3.21
C ASN A 11 -27.82 -7.26 -3.74
N LYS A 12 -27.02 -7.81 -2.84
CA LYS A 12 -26.05 -8.85 -3.15
C LYS A 12 -26.05 -9.95 -2.09
N GLN A 13 -26.65 -11.07 -2.46
CA GLN A 13 -26.52 -12.34 -1.76
C GLN A 13 -25.35 -13.16 -2.33
N VAL A 14 -24.51 -13.71 -1.45
CA VAL A 14 -23.44 -14.65 -1.76
C VAL A 14 -23.51 -15.82 -0.81
N GLU A 15 -23.54 -17.03 -1.35
CA GLU A 15 -23.38 -18.27 -0.61
C GLU A 15 -22.20 -19.05 -1.23
N ALA A 16 -21.13 -19.24 -0.46
CA ALA A 16 -19.94 -19.94 -0.93
C ALA A 16 -19.31 -20.78 0.18
N THR A 17 -18.71 -21.92 -0.18
CA THR A 17 -17.92 -22.75 0.73
C THR A 17 -16.43 -22.56 0.43
N ARG A 18 -15.65 -22.13 1.43
CA ARG A 18 -14.20 -21.99 1.34
C ARG A 18 -13.55 -23.36 1.52
N THR A 19 -13.06 -23.92 0.43
CA THR A 19 -12.38 -25.24 0.41
C THR A 19 -11.07 -25.26 1.19
N ALA A 20 -10.35 -24.13 1.28
CA ALA A 20 -9.03 -24.07 1.91
C ALA A 20 -9.05 -23.99 3.45
N THR A 21 -10.16 -23.53 4.06
CA THR A 21 -10.23 -23.29 5.51
C THR A 21 -11.48 -23.88 6.17
N LEU A 22 -12.28 -24.67 5.43
CA LEU A 22 -13.58 -25.23 5.86
C LEU A 22 -14.44 -24.17 6.57
N GLY A 23 -14.91 -23.19 5.82
CA GLY A 23 -15.85 -22.18 6.31
C GLY A 23 -16.82 -21.76 5.22
N ASN A 24 -18.04 -21.37 5.60
CA ASN A 24 -18.98 -20.77 4.67
C ASN A 24 -18.76 -19.25 4.65
N LEU A 25 -18.80 -18.66 3.46
CA LEU A 25 -18.97 -17.23 3.23
C LEU A 25 -20.42 -17.04 2.80
N ASP A 26 -21.24 -16.50 3.70
CA ASP A 26 -22.65 -16.25 3.49
C ASP A 26 -22.96 -14.82 3.93
N TYR A 27 -23.51 -14.02 3.02
CA TYR A 27 -24.03 -12.69 3.33
C TYR A 27 -25.11 -12.28 2.34
N ASP A 28 -26.02 -11.42 2.81
CA ASP A 28 -27.05 -10.77 2.00
C ASP A 28 -27.04 -9.27 2.31
N ASN A 29 -26.32 -8.51 1.48
CA ASN A 29 -26.13 -7.08 1.70
C ASN A 29 -27.09 -6.27 0.84
N SER A 30 -27.92 -5.47 1.50
CA SER A 30 -28.69 -4.40 0.85
C SER A 30 -27.82 -3.17 0.61
N TYR A 31 -28.07 -2.45 -0.48
CA TYR A 31 -27.31 -1.28 -0.90
C TYR A 31 -28.23 -0.08 -1.02
N THR A 32 -27.86 1.03 -0.38
CA THR A 32 -28.63 2.28 -0.43
C THR A 32 -27.81 3.40 -1.08
N TYR A 33 -28.54 4.31 -1.71
CA TYR A 33 -28.02 5.49 -2.38
C TYR A 33 -28.92 6.66 -2.00
N GLY A 34 -28.36 7.86 -1.92
CA GLY A 34 -29.13 9.05 -1.54
C GLY A 34 -28.32 10.33 -1.42
N GLY A 35 -27.01 10.28 -1.71
CA GLY A 35 -26.15 11.46 -1.77
C GLY A 35 -26.38 12.29 -3.02
N SER A 36 -25.60 13.37 -3.15
CA SER A 36 -25.57 14.22 -4.35
C SER A 36 -25.09 13.47 -5.59
N GLN A 37 -24.24 12.44 -5.41
CA GLN A 37 -23.76 11.59 -6.49
C GLN A 37 -24.66 10.35 -6.65
N PRO A 38 -25.30 10.14 -7.82
CA PRO A 38 -26.36 9.12 -7.98
C PRO A 38 -25.86 7.66 -7.92
N HIS A 39 -24.56 7.45 -8.08
CA HIS A 39 -23.92 6.13 -8.07
C HIS A 39 -23.00 5.91 -6.86
N ALA A 40 -22.90 6.90 -5.97
CA ALA A 40 -22.17 6.76 -4.72
C ALA A 40 -23.04 6.02 -3.70
N VAL A 41 -22.62 4.82 -3.33
CA VAL A 41 -23.29 4.03 -2.28
C VAL A 41 -23.18 4.77 -0.95
N THR A 42 -24.28 4.92 -0.22
CA THR A 42 -24.29 5.54 1.11
C THR A 42 -24.25 4.49 2.21
N GLN A 43 -24.77 3.29 1.95
CA GLN A 43 -24.72 2.16 2.88
C GLN A 43 -24.70 0.83 2.11
N ALA A 44 -23.94 -0.15 2.60
CA ALA A 44 -23.95 -1.53 2.11
C ALA A 44 -23.88 -2.50 3.31
N GLY A 45 -24.98 -3.19 3.60
CA GLY A 45 -25.10 -3.93 4.87
C GLY A 45 -24.95 -2.97 6.06
N ASP A 46 -24.06 -3.30 6.99
CA ASP A 46 -23.78 -2.48 8.18
C ASP A 46 -22.79 -1.33 7.91
N MET A 47 -22.09 -1.37 6.77
CA MET A 47 -21.10 -0.35 6.41
C MET A 47 -21.76 0.90 5.84
N ASN A 48 -21.35 2.06 6.34
CA ASN A 48 -21.71 3.38 5.85
C ASN A 48 -20.54 4.02 5.07
N TYR A 49 -20.86 4.91 4.13
CA TYR A 49 -19.88 5.53 3.23
C TYR A 49 -20.16 7.04 3.06
N GLY A 50 -19.10 7.84 3.14
CA GLY A 50 -19.12 9.28 2.90
C GLY A 50 -18.26 9.65 1.69
N TRP A 51 -18.69 10.69 0.97
CA TRP A 51 -18.11 11.12 -0.31
C TRP A 51 -17.92 12.64 -0.33
N ASP A 52 -16.84 13.12 -0.95
CA ASP A 52 -16.68 14.54 -1.26
C ASP A 52 -17.48 14.94 -2.52
N ASP A 53 -17.49 16.23 -2.85
CA ASP A 53 -18.22 16.76 -4.02
C ASP A 53 -17.68 16.22 -5.36
N ASN A 54 -16.40 15.83 -5.41
CA ASN A 54 -15.76 15.24 -6.60
C ASN A 54 -16.09 13.75 -6.78
N GLY A 55 -16.74 13.13 -5.79
CA GLY A 55 -17.12 11.72 -5.81
C GLY A 55 -16.02 10.78 -5.30
N ASN A 56 -15.04 11.30 -4.58
CA ASN A 56 -14.06 10.47 -3.88
C ASN A 56 -14.63 10.02 -2.53
N MET A 57 -14.39 8.76 -2.16
CA MET A 57 -14.81 8.25 -0.85
C MET A 57 -13.88 8.82 0.21
N VAL A 58 -14.41 9.57 1.18
CA VAL A 58 -13.63 10.20 2.26
C VAL A 58 -13.76 9.46 3.59
N LEU A 59 -14.82 8.67 3.73
CA LEU A 59 -15.14 7.98 4.97
C LEU A 59 -15.81 6.64 4.68
N ARG A 60 -15.44 5.62 5.45
CA ARG A 60 -16.16 4.36 5.53
C ARG A 60 -16.19 3.90 6.97
N TYR A 61 -17.35 3.56 7.51
CA TYR A 61 -17.44 3.13 8.92
C TYR A 61 -18.61 2.18 9.19
N ASP A 62 -18.45 1.34 10.20
CA ASP A 62 -19.52 0.64 10.91
C ASP A 62 -19.42 0.96 12.42
N ASP A 63 -20.02 0.14 13.28
CA ASP A 63 -19.98 0.32 14.72
C ASP A 63 -18.59 0.03 15.33
N ASP A 64 -17.73 -0.72 14.64
CA ASP A 64 -16.43 -1.18 15.17
C ASP A 64 -15.23 -0.48 14.53
N GLN A 65 -15.32 -0.15 13.24
CA GLN A 65 -14.22 0.28 12.39
C GLN A 65 -14.57 1.55 11.64
N ILE A 66 -13.58 2.43 11.52
CA ILE A 66 -13.65 3.66 10.75
C ILE A 66 -12.42 3.79 9.86
N ARG A 67 -12.63 4.15 8.60
CA ARG A 67 -11.59 4.42 7.62
C ARG A 67 -11.76 5.83 7.07
N TYR A 68 -10.75 6.66 7.27
CA TYR A 68 -10.62 7.97 6.64
C TYR A 68 -9.78 7.86 5.37
N MET A 69 -10.14 8.61 4.34
CA MET A 69 -9.47 8.63 3.05
C MET A 69 -9.30 10.07 2.57
N CYS A 70 -8.06 10.45 2.33
CA CYS A 70 -7.65 11.80 1.97
C CYS A 70 -7.24 11.86 0.50
N TRP A 71 -7.63 12.95 -0.17
CA TRP A 71 -7.41 13.13 -1.60
C TRP A 71 -6.78 14.48 -1.88
N ASP A 72 -5.87 14.53 -2.85
CA ASP A 72 -5.30 15.80 -3.31
C ASP A 72 -6.18 16.50 -4.36
N GLU A 73 -5.76 17.69 -4.79
CA GLU A 73 -6.46 18.50 -5.80
C GLU A 73 -6.59 17.80 -7.16
N GLU A 74 -5.76 16.79 -7.44
CA GLU A 74 -5.80 15.98 -8.66
C GLU A 74 -6.66 14.70 -8.50
N ASN A 75 -7.37 14.56 -7.38
CA ASN A 75 -8.19 13.39 -7.02
C ASN A 75 -7.37 12.09 -6.89
N ARG A 76 -6.15 12.17 -6.35
CA ARG A 76 -5.35 11.00 -5.99
C ARG A 76 -5.44 10.75 -4.49
N LEU A 77 -5.52 9.48 -4.10
CA LEU A 77 -5.54 9.07 -2.69
C LEU A 77 -4.16 9.32 -2.07
N VAL A 78 -4.09 10.21 -1.09
CA VAL A 78 -2.83 10.63 -0.45
C VAL A 78 -2.65 10.12 0.96
N ALA A 79 -3.72 9.87 1.71
CA ALA A 79 -3.63 9.20 3.01
C ALA A 79 -4.85 8.34 3.31
N VAL A 80 -4.63 7.29 4.12
CA VAL A 80 -5.66 6.42 4.66
C VAL A 80 -5.36 6.18 6.13
N ARG A 81 -6.36 6.37 6.98
CA ARG A 81 -6.32 5.93 8.38
C ARG A 81 -7.40 4.91 8.62
N ASP A 82 -7.02 3.73 9.05
CA ASP A 82 -7.90 2.75 9.66
C ASP A 82 -7.84 2.91 11.18
N SER A 83 -8.97 3.07 11.83
CA SER A 83 -9.10 3.09 13.29
C SER A 83 -10.27 2.22 13.70
N ALA A 84 -10.28 1.81 14.96
CA ALA A 84 -11.41 1.10 15.55
C ALA A 84 -11.87 1.81 16.83
N ASP A 85 -13.12 1.56 17.23
CA ASP A 85 -13.65 2.07 18.51
C ASP A 85 -13.02 1.34 19.72
N ASN A 86 -12.50 0.13 19.48
CA ASN A 86 -11.77 -0.62 20.49
C ASN A 86 -10.32 -0.10 20.62
N GLU A 87 -9.99 0.49 21.77
CA GLU A 87 -8.63 0.95 22.13
C GLU A 87 -7.56 -0.16 22.06
N GLU A 88 -7.93 -1.44 22.00
CA GLU A 88 -6.99 -2.56 21.76
C GLU A 88 -6.53 -2.68 20.30
N ILE A 89 -7.25 -2.08 19.36
CA ILE A 89 -6.91 -2.09 17.93
C ILE A 89 -6.30 -0.74 17.58
N PRO A 90 -4.96 -0.65 17.46
CA PRO A 90 -4.30 0.61 17.17
C PRO A 90 -4.64 1.11 15.77
N SER A 91 -4.64 2.43 15.60
CA SER A 91 -4.79 3.05 14.28
C SER A 91 -3.69 2.59 13.32
N GLN A 92 -4.02 2.38 12.06
CA GLN A 92 -3.06 2.17 10.98
C GLN A 92 -3.13 3.33 10.01
N LEU A 93 -1.99 3.95 9.75
CA LEU A 93 -1.86 5.10 8.88
C LEU A 93 -1.05 4.73 7.64
N SER A 94 -1.51 5.16 6.47
CA SER A 94 -0.84 5.01 5.19
C SER A 94 -0.80 6.34 4.48
N VAL A 95 0.36 6.76 3.98
CA VAL A 95 0.54 8.00 3.22
C VAL A 95 1.18 7.68 1.87
N TYR A 96 0.79 8.41 0.82
CA TYR A 96 1.21 8.19 -0.56
C TYR A 96 1.64 9.50 -1.21
N LEU A 97 2.78 9.49 -1.91
CA LEU A 97 3.23 10.62 -2.72
C LEU A 97 3.36 10.20 -4.18
N TYR A 98 3.05 11.13 -5.08
CA TYR A 98 3.03 10.92 -6.52
C TYR A 98 4.02 11.86 -7.21
N ASN A 99 4.60 11.41 -8.33
CA ASN A 99 5.34 12.29 -9.21
C ASN A 99 4.38 13.15 -10.06
N ALA A 100 4.93 14.10 -10.82
CA ALA A 100 4.17 14.95 -11.73
C ALA A 100 3.46 14.18 -12.88
N GLY A 101 3.84 12.92 -13.12
CA GLY A 101 3.16 12.02 -14.05
C GLY A 101 1.97 11.28 -13.45
N GLY A 102 1.70 11.45 -12.15
CA GLY A 102 0.64 10.74 -11.42
C GLY A 102 1.01 9.32 -10.97
N GLU A 103 2.28 8.93 -11.10
CA GLU A 103 2.76 7.63 -10.61
C GLU A 103 3.16 7.75 -9.14
N ARG A 104 2.75 6.78 -8.32
CA ARG A 104 3.14 6.74 -6.91
C ARG A 104 4.64 6.50 -6.79
N VAL A 105 5.34 7.39 -6.08
CA VAL A 105 6.78 7.30 -5.80
C VAL A 105 7.06 6.87 -4.37
N TRP A 106 6.26 7.28 -3.40
CA TRP A 106 6.39 6.85 -2.01
C TRP A 106 5.09 6.24 -1.50
N LYS A 107 5.26 5.23 -0.63
CA LYS A 107 4.24 4.78 0.31
C LYS A 107 4.89 4.72 1.68
N MET A 108 4.27 5.34 2.66
CA MET A 108 4.64 5.21 4.07
C MET A 108 3.51 4.49 4.77
N THR A 109 3.82 3.49 5.60
CA THR A 109 2.83 2.81 6.42
C THR A 109 3.30 2.63 7.83
N GLY A 110 2.44 2.89 8.79
CA GLY A 110 2.76 2.71 10.19
C GLY A 110 1.53 2.32 11.00
N GLN A 111 1.77 1.60 12.08
CA GLN A 111 0.77 1.27 13.08
C GLN A 111 1.03 2.14 14.31
N GLU A 112 -0.03 2.64 14.93
CA GLU A 112 0.06 3.43 16.15
C GLU A 112 0.60 2.55 17.28
N VAL A 113 1.60 3.07 17.99
CA VAL A 113 2.18 2.44 19.17
C VAL A 113 1.87 3.32 20.38
N THR A 114 1.19 2.73 21.37
CA THR A 114 0.83 3.39 22.62
C THR A 114 1.81 3.02 23.74
N MET A 115 2.29 4.00 24.51
CA MET A 115 3.01 3.76 25.76
C MET A 115 2.12 4.06 26.97
N GLN A 116 1.99 3.10 27.88
CA GLN A 116 1.20 3.25 29.10
C GLN A 116 2.11 3.28 30.34
N LEU A 117 1.89 4.24 31.25
CA LEU A 117 2.54 4.30 32.56
C LEU A 117 1.45 4.27 33.65
N SER A 118 1.55 3.30 34.56
CA SER A 118 0.57 3.10 35.65
C SER A 118 -0.89 2.94 35.18
N GLY A 119 -1.10 2.30 34.01
CA GLY A 119 -2.44 2.07 33.45
C GLY A 119 -3.05 3.27 32.71
N ARG A 120 -2.24 4.29 32.38
CA ARG A 120 -2.66 5.45 31.58
C ARG A 120 -1.78 5.62 30.36
N THR A 121 -2.39 5.77 29.18
CA THR A 121 -1.69 6.17 27.95
C THR A 121 -1.00 7.50 28.18
N THR A 122 0.32 7.52 28.00
CA THR A 122 1.18 8.69 28.19
C THR A 122 1.71 9.20 26.85
N TYR A 123 1.74 8.34 25.82
CA TYR A 123 2.32 8.68 24.52
C TYR A 123 1.74 7.78 23.42
N GLN A 124 1.46 8.36 22.26
CA GLN A 124 1.01 7.68 21.04
C GLN A 124 1.86 8.17 19.87
N LEU A 125 2.37 7.23 19.08
CA LEU A 125 3.25 7.51 17.95
C LEU A 125 3.02 6.51 16.83
N VAL A 126 2.93 6.99 15.59
CA VAL A 126 3.07 6.16 14.38
C VAL A 126 4.49 6.28 13.86
N ASN A 127 5.24 5.16 13.86
CA ASN A 127 6.51 5.10 13.14
C ASN A 127 6.24 4.56 11.74
N PHE A 128 6.58 5.35 10.73
CA PHE A 128 6.35 4.98 9.34
C PHE A 128 7.50 4.18 8.75
N GLU A 129 7.17 3.02 8.20
CA GLU A 129 8.03 2.29 7.28
C GLU A 129 7.86 2.86 5.87
N LYS A 130 8.99 3.13 5.21
CA LYS A 130 9.03 3.74 3.88
C LYS A 130 9.18 2.68 2.78
N THR A 131 8.38 2.80 1.73
CA THR A 131 8.52 2.07 0.46
C THR A 131 8.67 3.05 -0.70
N LEU A 132 9.80 2.98 -1.39
CA LEU A 132 10.13 3.78 -2.56
C LEU A 132 9.86 2.98 -3.85
N TYR A 133 8.98 3.51 -4.69
CA TYR A 133 8.70 3.02 -6.04
C TYR A 133 9.58 3.76 -7.04
N ILE A 134 10.78 3.24 -7.27
CA ILE A 134 11.77 3.87 -8.16
C ILE A 134 11.30 3.77 -9.61
N SER A 135 10.79 2.61 -10.01
CA SER A 135 10.28 2.33 -11.36
C SER A 135 9.48 1.01 -11.36
N PRO A 136 8.82 0.65 -12.48
CA PRO A 136 8.23 -0.70 -12.63
C PRO A 136 9.24 -1.86 -12.47
N LEU A 137 10.54 -1.56 -12.57
CA LEU A 137 11.61 -2.54 -12.44
C LEU A 137 12.10 -2.71 -11.01
N MET A 138 11.82 -1.77 -10.11
CA MET A 138 12.43 -1.77 -8.79
C MET A 138 11.62 -1.03 -7.74
N VAL A 139 11.42 -1.71 -6.61
CA VAL A 139 10.79 -1.19 -5.40
C VAL A 139 11.76 -1.43 -4.24
N MET A 140 11.91 -0.46 -3.35
CA MET A 140 12.81 -0.52 -2.21
C MET A 140 12.03 -0.27 -0.92
N GLY A 141 12.15 -1.16 0.06
CA GLY A 141 11.72 -0.95 1.44
C GLY A 141 12.84 -0.37 2.29
N GLU A 142 12.71 -0.43 3.62
CA GLU A 142 13.75 0.08 4.53
C GLU A 142 14.98 -0.83 4.60
N GLU A 143 14.78 -2.14 4.49
CA GLU A 143 15.85 -3.14 4.59
C GLU A 143 15.92 -4.06 3.37
N ASP A 144 14.95 -3.96 2.46
CA ASP A 144 14.79 -4.87 1.33
C ASP A 144 14.51 -4.15 0.00
N TYR A 145 14.56 -4.92 -1.07
CA TYR A 145 14.17 -4.49 -2.39
C TYR A 145 13.60 -5.64 -3.20
N THR A 146 12.72 -5.31 -4.12
CA THR A 146 12.30 -6.20 -5.19
C THR A 146 12.72 -5.62 -6.53
N LYS A 147 13.37 -6.43 -7.35
CA LYS A 147 13.76 -6.08 -8.72
C LYS A 147 13.06 -7.00 -9.71
N HIS A 148 12.51 -6.42 -10.77
CA HIS A 148 11.84 -7.13 -11.85
C HIS A 148 12.54 -6.88 -13.18
N TYR A 149 12.56 -7.91 -14.03
CA TYR A 149 13.02 -7.83 -15.41
C TYR A 149 11.88 -8.22 -16.34
N PHE A 150 11.76 -7.47 -17.43
CA PHE A 150 10.71 -7.66 -18.42
C PHE A 150 11.30 -7.82 -19.82
N ILE A 151 10.67 -8.65 -20.64
CA ILE A 151 10.91 -8.76 -22.07
C ILE A 151 9.57 -8.54 -22.76
N GLU A 152 9.50 -7.57 -23.68
CA GLU A 152 8.29 -7.24 -24.44
C GLU A 152 7.04 -6.95 -23.58
N GLY A 153 7.25 -6.43 -22.36
CA GLY A 153 6.17 -6.13 -21.41
C GLY A 153 5.80 -7.28 -20.47
N GLU A 154 6.33 -8.48 -20.70
CA GLU A 154 6.12 -9.64 -19.83
C GLU A 154 7.24 -9.78 -18.81
N ARG A 155 6.87 -10.02 -17.55
CA ARG A 155 7.81 -10.24 -16.46
C ARG A 155 8.47 -11.59 -16.63
N VAL A 156 9.80 -11.63 -16.73
CA VAL A 156 10.57 -12.87 -16.92
C VAL A 156 11.35 -13.28 -15.67
N THR A 157 11.70 -12.31 -14.82
CA THR A 157 12.44 -12.60 -13.58
C THR A 157 12.11 -11.59 -12.50
N SER A 158 11.96 -12.07 -11.26
CA SER A 158 11.90 -11.26 -10.05
C SER A 158 13.01 -11.69 -9.10
N LYS A 159 13.64 -10.72 -8.45
CA LYS A 159 14.58 -10.95 -7.37
C LYS A 159 14.09 -10.18 -6.15
N ILE A 160 13.98 -10.87 -5.02
CA ILE A 160 13.80 -10.24 -3.72
C ILE A 160 15.18 -10.28 -3.06
N GLY A 161 15.60 -9.15 -2.53
CA GLY A 161 16.91 -9.02 -1.93
C GLY A 161 16.88 -8.05 -0.76
N SER A 162 17.86 -8.18 0.11
CA SER A 162 18.08 -7.30 1.26
C SER A 162 19.46 -6.67 1.24
N GLY A 163 20.29 -6.95 0.23
CA GLY A 163 21.59 -6.32 0.08
C GLY A 163 21.98 -6.01 -1.34
N PHE A 164 22.45 -4.79 -1.53
CA PHE A 164 23.39 -4.51 -2.61
C PHE A 164 24.77 -4.91 -2.11
N GLY A 165 25.31 -6.01 -2.63
CA GLY A 165 26.73 -6.30 -2.43
C GLY A 165 27.56 -5.06 -2.81
N MET A 166 28.72 -4.87 -2.17
CA MET A 166 29.60 -3.72 -2.42
C MET A 166 29.70 -3.45 -3.92
N ALA A 167 29.25 -2.25 -4.34
CA ALA A 167 29.35 -1.86 -5.73
C ALA A 167 30.81 -2.02 -6.15
N SER A 168 31.08 -2.88 -7.14
CA SER A 168 32.46 -3.09 -7.62
C SER A 168 33.07 -1.83 -8.25
N TYR A 169 32.23 -0.83 -8.49
CA TYR A 169 32.58 0.48 -9.00
C TYR A 169 31.74 1.53 -8.25
N ILE A 170 32.41 2.44 -7.56
CA ILE A 170 31.80 3.68 -7.08
C ILE A 170 31.91 4.66 -8.26
N PRO A 171 30.80 5.31 -8.69
CA PRO A 171 30.88 6.34 -9.72
C PRO A 171 31.94 7.38 -9.33
N GLU A 172 32.93 7.61 -10.20
CA GLU A 172 33.94 8.65 -9.99
C GLU A 172 33.38 10.07 -10.17
N ASP A 173 32.22 10.18 -10.83
CA ASP A 173 31.52 11.44 -11.00
C ASP A 173 30.85 11.85 -9.69
N SER A 174 31.05 13.12 -9.32
CA SER A 174 30.23 13.80 -8.32
C SER A 174 28.76 13.60 -8.67
N VAL A 175 27.96 13.18 -7.69
CA VAL A 175 26.49 13.19 -7.79
C VAL A 175 26.08 14.54 -8.36
N LEU A 176 25.18 14.55 -9.35
CA LEU A 176 24.76 15.77 -10.02
C LEU A 176 24.28 16.80 -8.97
N ASP A 177 25.02 17.90 -8.87
CA ASP A 177 24.88 19.02 -7.92
C ASP A 177 23.48 19.67 -7.93
N PHE A 178 22.64 19.38 -8.94
CA PHE A 178 21.28 19.93 -9.03
C PHE A 178 20.26 19.20 -8.12
N ILE A 179 20.54 17.95 -7.71
CA ILE A 179 19.62 17.18 -6.84
C ILE A 179 19.95 17.43 -5.36
N THR A 180 21.15 17.90 -5.06
CA THR A 180 21.45 18.47 -3.76
C THR A 180 20.92 19.91 -3.75
N THR A 181 19.76 20.13 -3.12
CA THR A 181 19.76 21.23 -2.16
C THR A 181 21.00 21.02 -1.30
N ASP A 182 21.81 22.05 -1.04
CA ASP A 182 23.08 21.95 -0.30
C ASP A 182 22.94 21.30 1.10
N ASN A 183 21.72 20.90 1.49
CA ASN A 183 21.35 20.29 2.73
C ASN A 183 20.28 19.19 2.53
N ILE A 184 20.64 17.93 2.78
CA ILE A 184 19.71 16.77 2.79
C ILE A 184 18.54 16.97 3.76
N GLU A 185 18.77 17.77 4.82
CA GLU A 185 17.77 18.11 5.81
C GLU A 185 16.60 18.88 5.21
N ASP A 186 16.85 19.76 4.24
CA ASP A 186 15.79 20.57 3.61
C ASP A 186 14.84 19.69 2.78
N ILE A 187 15.36 18.63 2.14
CA ILE A 187 14.55 17.66 1.40
C ILE A 187 13.73 16.82 2.37
N SER A 188 14.35 16.38 3.48
CA SER A 188 13.65 15.63 4.51
C SER A 188 12.54 16.47 5.14
N ASP A 189 12.77 17.75 5.42
CA ASP A 189 11.77 18.65 5.98
C ASP A 189 10.64 18.93 4.99
N ALA A 190 10.94 19.05 3.69
CA ALA A 190 9.91 19.18 2.67
C ALA A 190 9.04 17.92 2.57
N LEU A 191 9.65 16.73 2.66
CA LEU A 191 8.93 15.46 2.69
C LEU A 191 8.03 15.35 3.92
N ASP A 192 8.55 15.75 5.09
CA ASP A 192 7.82 15.80 6.36
C ASP A 192 6.59 16.71 6.25
N GLY A 193 6.74 17.92 5.72
CA GLY A 193 5.62 18.83 5.49
C GLY A 193 4.55 18.28 4.53
N MET A 194 4.96 17.60 3.46
CA MET A 194 4.00 16.94 2.56
C MET A 194 3.22 15.81 3.26
N VAL A 195 3.88 15.06 4.14
CA VAL A 195 3.25 14.00 4.91
C VAL A 195 2.27 14.56 5.94
N GLU A 196 2.66 15.62 6.65
CA GLU A 196 1.77 16.35 7.59
C GLU A 196 0.48 16.79 6.88
N ASP A 197 0.61 17.48 5.74
CA ASP A 197 -0.53 17.97 4.95
C ASP A 197 -1.45 16.83 4.50
N HIS A 198 -0.90 15.65 4.21
CA HIS A 198 -1.69 14.48 3.80
C HIS A 198 -2.41 13.82 4.98
N ILE A 199 -1.83 13.86 6.18
CA ILE A 199 -2.39 13.24 7.40
C ILE A 199 -3.51 14.11 7.99
N ASP A 200 -3.47 15.43 7.83
CA ASP A 200 -4.40 16.38 8.45
C ASP A 200 -5.89 16.00 8.28
N CYS A 201 -6.32 15.61 7.08
CA CYS A 201 -7.71 15.21 6.83
C CYS A 201 -8.08 13.80 7.32
N THR A 202 -7.13 13.03 7.85
CA THR A 202 -7.40 11.70 8.45
C THR A 202 -7.88 11.78 9.90
N ASN A 203 -7.94 13.00 10.45
CA ASN A 203 -8.36 13.26 11.84
C ASN A 203 -7.44 12.59 12.88
N TYR A 204 -6.17 12.39 12.51
CA TYR A 204 -5.13 11.83 13.39
C TYR A 204 -4.34 12.97 14.02
N ASP A 205 -4.51 13.15 15.32
CA ASP A 205 -3.94 14.29 16.08
C ASP A 205 -2.74 13.90 16.95
N GLU A 206 -2.32 12.63 16.89
CA GLU A 206 -1.21 12.10 17.69
C GLU A 206 0.13 12.21 16.94
N GLN A 207 1.24 11.82 17.58
CA GLN A 207 2.56 11.97 16.96
C GLN A 207 2.77 10.94 15.85
N TRP A 208 3.64 11.29 14.91
CA TRP A 208 4.15 10.39 13.88
C TRP A 208 5.61 10.72 13.57
N ASP A 209 6.34 9.77 12.99
CA ASP A 209 7.73 9.94 12.56
C ASP A 209 7.98 9.23 11.23
N ILE A 210 8.50 9.97 10.25
CA ILE A 210 9.14 9.41 9.05
C ILE A 210 10.65 9.64 9.23
N GLY A 211 11.40 8.60 9.63
CA GLY A 211 12.83 8.76 9.84
C GLY A 211 13.52 9.45 8.64
N ARG A 212 14.38 10.45 8.91
CA ARG A 212 14.95 11.41 7.93
C ARG A 212 15.80 10.80 6.81
N SER A 213 16.05 9.50 6.87
CA SER A 213 16.81 8.76 5.86
C SER A 213 16.11 7.45 5.53
N LEU A 214 16.15 7.07 4.25
CA LEU A 214 15.93 5.69 3.84
C LEU A 214 17.28 4.98 3.89
N ALA A 215 17.45 4.05 4.82
CA ALA A 215 18.65 3.23 4.86
C ALA A 215 18.78 2.43 3.56
N PRO A 216 20.00 2.22 3.03
CA PRO A 216 20.17 1.31 1.91
C PRO A 216 19.83 -0.11 2.37
N ALA A 217 19.16 -0.89 1.52
CA ALA A 217 19.06 -2.33 1.71
C ALA A 217 20.50 -2.92 1.81
N ALA A 218 20.87 -3.36 3.02
CA ALA A 218 22.22 -3.72 3.38
C ALA A 218 22.30 -5.14 3.98
N ASP A 219 22.52 -6.13 3.12
CA ASP A 219 23.01 -7.45 3.51
C ASP A 219 24.53 -7.48 3.38
N THR A 220 25.21 -7.55 4.52
CA THR A 220 26.68 -7.70 4.60
C THR A 220 27.12 -9.16 4.66
N GLY A 221 26.16 -10.08 4.59
CA GLY A 221 26.37 -11.51 4.49
C GLY A 221 27.12 -11.89 3.21
N THR A 222 27.85 -13.01 3.29
CA THR A 222 28.50 -13.63 2.12
C THR A 222 27.62 -14.64 1.42
N VAL A 223 26.38 -14.82 1.91
CA VAL A 223 25.40 -15.73 1.33
C VAL A 223 24.77 -15.03 0.13
N ALA A 224 24.82 -15.68 -1.03
CA ALA A 224 24.16 -15.15 -2.22
C ALA A 224 22.64 -15.14 -1.99
N GLU A 225 21.98 -14.05 -2.38
CA GLU A 225 20.51 -13.96 -2.38
C GLU A 225 19.92 -15.07 -3.26
N THR A 226 19.05 -15.90 -2.69
CA THR A 226 18.47 -17.09 -3.36
C THR A 226 17.01 -16.90 -3.77
N ASP A 227 16.36 -15.83 -3.33
CA ASP A 227 14.97 -15.48 -3.66
C ASP A 227 14.87 -14.88 -5.07
N LEU A 228 15.16 -15.73 -6.05
CA LEU A 228 15.12 -15.46 -7.47
C LEU A 228 14.06 -16.34 -8.12
N TYR A 229 13.12 -15.69 -8.81
CA TYR A 229 11.94 -16.31 -9.40
C TYR A 229 11.95 -16.09 -10.91
N PHE A 230 11.82 -17.16 -11.68
CA PHE A 230 11.72 -17.13 -13.14
C PHE A 230 10.30 -17.47 -13.56
N TYR A 231 9.75 -16.65 -14.45
CA TYR A 231 8.38 -16.79 -14.94
C TYR A 231 8.42 -17.44 -16.31
N HIS A 232 7.60 -18.48 -16.47
CA HIS A 232 7.46 -19.21 -17.72
C HIS A 232 6.08 -18.90 -18.31
N PRO A 233 6.03 -18.08 -19.37
CA PRO A 233 4.78 -17.68 -20.02
C PRO A 233 4.00 -18.88 -20.52
N ASP A 234 2.68 -18.77 -20.52
CA ASP A 234 1.81 -19.55 -21.39
C ASP A 234 1.35 -18.74 -22.62
N HIS A 235 0.64 -19.42 -23.52
CA HIS A 235 0.12 -18.80 -24.74
C HIS A 235 -1.04 -17.81 -24.48
N LEU A 236 -1.51 -17.67 -23.24
CA LEU A 236 -2.62 -16.80 -22.85
C LEU A 236 -2.14 -15.51 -22.17
N GLY A 237 -0.83 -15.32 -22.03
CA GLY A 237 -0.23 -14.14 -21.38
C GLY A 237 -0.24 -14.22 -19.86
N SER A 238 -0.43 -15.42 -19.30
CA SER A 238 -0.24 -15.69 -17.87
C SER A 238 1.04 -16.50 -17.62
N SER A 239 1.56 -16.44 -16.40
CA SER A 239 2.67 -17.29 -15.97
C SER A 239 2.13 -18.66 -15.57
N ALA A 240 2.27 -19.69 -16.41
CA ALA A 240 1.84 -21.03 -16.04
C ALA A 240 2.69 -21.60 -14.90
N PHE A 241 4.01 -21.39 -14.94
CA PHE A 241 4.94 -21.87 -13.91
C PHE A 241 5.86 -20.75 -13.43
N ILE A 242 6.17 -20.78 -12.14
CA ILE A 242 7.22 -19.98 -11.52
C ILE A 242 8.22 -20.92 -10.89
N THR A 243 9.51 -20.76 -11.21
CA THR A 243 10.60 -21.60 -10.68
C THR A 243 11.62 -20.79 -9.90
N ASN A 244 12.26 -21.39 -8.89
CA ASN A 244 13.41 -20.79 -8.21
C ASN A 244 14.72 -20.85 -9.01
N ALA A 245 15.80 -20.29 -8.44
CA ALA A 245 17.16 -20.33 -8.98
C ALA A 245 17.69 -21.74 -9.34
N SER A 246 17.19 -22.78 -8.67
CA SER A 246 17.56 -24.18 -8.92
C SER A 246 16.68 -24.86 -9.96
N GLY A 247 15.70 -24.16 -10.53
CA GLY A 247 14.75 -24.70 -11.50
C GLY A 247 13.60 -25.51 -10.88
N ASN A 248 13.46 -25.52 -9.55
CA ASN A 248 12.33 -26.17 -8.91
C ASN A 248 11.09 -25.28 -9.00
N VAL A 249 9.93 -25.89 -9.24
CA VAL A 249 8.64 -25.18 -9.28
C VAL A 249 8.28 -24.68 -7.88
N CYS A 250 8.03 -23.38 -7.77
CA CYS A 250 7.56 -22.70 -6.56
C CYS A 250 6.05 -22.41 -6.62
N GLU A 251 5.55 -22.10 -7.82
CA GLU A 251 4.14 -21.82 -8.06
C GLU A 251 3.73 -22.33 -9.44
N HIS A 252 2.47 -22.75 -9.56
CA HIS A 252 1.86 -23.17 -10.81
C HIS A 252 0.41 -22.67 -10.84
N LEU A 253 0.09 -21.87 -11.85
CA LEU A 253 -1.25 -21.37 -12.09
C LEU A 253 -1.89 -22.19 -13.22
N GLN A 254 -2.98 -22.87 -12.92
CA GLN A 254 -3.74 -23.65 -13.89
C GLN A 254 -5.18 -23.15 -13.95
N TYR A 255 -5.59 -22.71 -15.14
CA TYR A 255 -7.00 -22.43 -15.42
C TYR A 255 -7.70 -23.75 -15.73
N LEU A 256 -8.61 -24.16 -14.85
CA LEU A 256 -9.50 -25.29 -15.06
C LEU A 256 -10.82 -24.79 -15.67
N PRO A 257 -11.39 -25.52 -16.65
CA PRO A 257 -12.67 -25.19 -17.26
C PRO A 257 -13.88 -25.40 -16.32
#